data_AF-A0A3C7VVK9-F1
#
_entry.id   AF-A0A3C7VVK9-F1
#
_cell.length_a   1.000
_cell.length_b   1.000
_cell.length_c   1.000
_cell.angle_alpha   90.00
_cell.angle_beta   90.00
_cell.angle_gamma   90.00
#
_symmetry.space_group_name_H-M   'P 1'
#
loop_
_entity.id
_entity.type
_entity.pdbx_description
1 polymer ?
#
loop_
_entity_poly.entity_id
_entity_poly.type
_entity_poly.pdbx_seq_one_letter_code
_entity_poly.pdbx_strand_id
1 'polypeptide(L)'
;YLKAQKIRRLIKNDFMAAYEQVDVILCPTSPTPAFKIGEKIDDPVSLYLTDIYTITANLAGVPGIALPAGFANGLPLGMQLLGPYFSEARLLNIAHQYQQVTDWHQRAPAGY
;
A
#
# COMPACT_ATOMS: atom_id res chain seq x y z
N TYR A 1 -23.30 11.10 4.21
CA TYR A 1 -23.08 9.88 5.01
C TYR A 1 -23.57 8.60 4.34
N LEU A 2 -24.87 8.43 4.06
CA LEU A 2 -25.41 7.19 3.47
C LEU A 2 -24.78 6.81 2.11
N LYS A 3 -24.52 7.80 1.25
CA LYS A 3 -23.83 7.60 -0.05
C LYS A 3 -22.40 7.04 0.13
N ALA A 4 -21.67 7.51 1.15
CA ALA A 4 -20.33 7.02 1.45
C ALA A 4 -20.33 5.56 1.95
N GLN A 5 -21.32 5.16 2.76
CA GLN A 5 -21.49 3.77 3.18
C GLN A 5 -21.82 2.84 2.00
N LYS A 6 -22.61 3.30 1.02
CA LYS A 6 -22.84 2.55 -0.22
C LYS A 6 -21.55 2.37 -1.02
N ILE A 7 -20.73 3.41 -1.15
CA ILE A 7 -19.42 3.33 -1.82
C ILE A 7 -18.50 2.35 -1.11
N ARG A 8 -18.43 2.39 0.23
CA ARG A 8 -17.65 1.43 1.02
C ARG A 8 -18.04 -0.02 0.73
N ARG A 9 -19.35 -0.29 0.59
CA ARG A 9 -19.84 -1.62 0.21
C ARG A 9 -19.42 -2.03 -1.21
N LEU A 10 -19.44 -1.10 -2.17
CA LEU A 10 -18.98 -1.37 -3.53
C LEU A 10 -17.49 -1.72 -3.55
N ILE A 11 -16.65 -0.91 -2.89
CA ILE A 11 -15.21 -1.18 -2.77
C ILE A 11 -14.95 -2.56 -2.17
N LYS A 12 -15.67 -2.92 -1.09
CA LYS A 12 -15.57 -4.26 -0.50
C LYS A 12 -15.89 -5.36 -1.52
N ASN A 13 -16.99 -5.20 -2.27
CA ASN A 13 -17.39 -6.19 -3.26
C ASN A 13 -16.35 -6.35 -4.37
N ASP A 14 -15.74 -5.24 -4.83
CA ASP A 14 -14.70 -5.28 -5.86
C ASP A 14 -13.47 -6.07 -5.39
N PHE A 15 -13.04 -5.89 -4.13
CA PHE A 15 -11.98 -6.71 -3.53
C PHE A 15 -12.37 -8.19 -3.46
N MET A 16 -13.60 -8.50 -3.01
CA MET A 16 -14.04 -9.90 -2.91
C MET A 16 -14.06 -10.58 -4.28
N ALA A 17 -14.58 -9.89 -5.31
CA ALA A 17 -14.59 -10.39 -6.68
C ALA A 17 -13.18 -10.57 -7.24
N ALA A 18 -12.25 -9.67 -6.92
CA ALA A 18 -10.84 -9.83 -7.31
C ALA A 18 -10.23 -11.08 -6.66
N TYR A 19 -10.49 -11.33 -5.37
CA TYR A 19 -9.96 -12.49 -4.65
C TYR A 19 -10.54 -13.84 -5.11
N GLU A 20 -11.58 -13.87 -5.95
CA GLU A 20 -12.01 -15.10 -6.63
C GLU A 20 -11.00 -15.55 -7.69
N GLN A 21 -10.17 -14.63 -8.19
CA GLN A 21 -9.21 -14.89 -9.26
C GLN A 21 -7.74 -14.79 -8.80
N VAL A 22 -7.48 -14.08 -7.71
CA VAL A 22 -6.11 -13.86 -7.20
C VAL A 22 -6.01 -14.12 -5.71
N ASP A 23 -4.83 -14.54 -5.27
CA ASP A 23 -4.55 -14.81 -3.86
C ASP A 23 -4.20 -13.55 -3.04
N VAL A 24 -3.61 -12.55 -3.70
CA VAL A 24 -3.08 -11.30 -3.14
C VAL A 24 -3.09 -10.24 -4.24
N ILE A 25 -3.33 -8.98 -3.88
CA ILE A 25 -3.22 -7.81 -4.76
C ILE A 25 -1.96 -7.03 -4.38
N LEU A 26 -1.15 -6.65 -5.37
CA LEU A 26 0.04 -5.82 -5.19
C LEU A 26 -0.21 -4.41 -5.73
N CYS A 27 0.10 -3.39 -4.94
CA CYS A 27 0.06 -1.99 -5.37
C CYS A 27 1.24 -1.18 -4.77
N PRO A 28 1.59 0.00 -5.31
CA PRO A 28 2.51 0.91 -4.64
C PRO A 28 1.92 1.39 -3.31
N THR A 29 2.75 1.55 -2.27
CA THR A 29 2.29 2.14 -1.00
C THR A 29 2.05 3.65 -1.13
N SER A 30 2.80 4.31 -2.02
CA SER A 30 2.68 5.72 -2.34
C SER A 30 2.84 5.91 -3.85
N PRO A 31 2.11 6.85 -4.49
CA PRO A 31 2.26 7.14 -5.91
C PRO A 31 3.63 7.77 -6.26
N THR A 32 4.30 8.39 -5.27
CA THR A 32 5.58 9.08 -5.47
C THR A 32 6.57 8.73 -4.35
N PRO A 33 7.89 8.89 -4.58
CA PRO A 33 8.87 8.95 -3.49
C PRO A 33 8.54 10.07 -2.49
N ALA A 34 9.28 10.10 -1.37
CA ALA A 34 9.15 11.15 -0.37
C ALA A 34 9.28 12.56 -0.99
N PHE A 35 8.32 13.44 -0.69
CA PHE A 35 8.32 14.84 -1.11
C PHE A 35 8.95 15.72 -0.01
N LYS A 36 9.40 16.92 -0.38
CA LYS A 36 10.03 17.85 0.56
C LYS A 36 9.01 18.46 1.51
N ILE A 37 9.46 18.83 2.72
CA ILE A 37 8.66 19.63 3.64
C ILE A 37 8.26 20.93 2.95
N GLY A 38 6.97 21.26 2.95
CA GLY A 38 6.45 22.43 2.26
C GLY A 38 5.87 22.17 0.87
N GLU A 39 6.25 21.09 0.20
CA GLU A 39 5.96 20.87 -1.23
C GLU A 39 4.46 20.64 -1.53
N LYS A 40 3.69 20.17 -0.54
CA LYS A 40 2.26 19.87 -0.68
C LYS A 40 1.36 20.68 0.27
N ILE A 41 1.85 21.81 0.79
CA ILE A 41 1.07 22.62 1.76
C ILE A 41 0.01 23.47 1.05
N ASP A 42 0.29 23.93 -0.17
CA ASP A 42 -0.56 24.88 -0.89
C ASP A 42 -1.79 24.23 -1.56
N ASP A 43 -1.79 22.91 -1.72
CA ASP A 43 -2.94 22.14 -2.21
C ASP A 43 -3.34 21.05 -1.21
N PRO A 44 -4.36 21.30 -0.38
CA PRO A 44 -4.89 20.32 0.57
C PRO A 44 -5.32 19.00 -0.10
N VAL A 45 -5.67 19.02 -1.39
CA VAL A 45 -6.08 17.83 -2.15
C VAL A 45 -4.87 16.94 -2.49
N SER A 46 -3.73 17.55 -2.78
CA SER A 46 -2.47 16.85 -3.09
C SER A 46 -1.95 15.98 -1.94
N LEU A 47 -2.28 16.33 -0.69
CA LEU A 47 -1.99 15.50 0.48
C LEU A 47 -2.94 14.30 0.55
N TYR A 48 -4.24 14.45 0.26
CA TYR A 48 -5.16 13.29 0.24
C TYR A 48 -4.80 12.25 -0.84
N LEU A 49 -4.21 12.70 -1.96
CA LEU A 49 -3.79 11.82 -3.04
C LEU A 49 -2.57 10.94 -2.68
N THR A 50 -1.82 11.25 -1.62
CA THR A 50 -0.71 10.36 -1.19
C THR A 50 -1.24 9.03 -0.67
N ASP A 51 -2.43 9.03 -0.08
CA ASP A 51 -3.01 7.86 0.59
C ASP A 51 -4.02 7.12 -0.29
N ILE A 52 -4.09 7.45 -1.57
CA ILE A 52 -5.09 6.91 -2.50
C ILE A 52 -5.04 5.38 -2.60
N TYR A 53 -3.86 4.78 -2.46
CA TYR A 53 -3.68 3.33 -2.53
C TYR A 53 -3.79 2.62 -1.18
N THR A 54 -3.67 3.34 -0.07
CA THR A 54 -3.70 2.76 1.28
C THR A 54 -5.10 2.82 1.89
N ILE A 55 -5.91 3.82 1.53
CA ILE A 55 -7.27 3.98 2.09
C ILE A 55 -8.25 2.90 1.65
N THR A 56 -8.05 2.31 0.46
CA THR A 56 -8.95 1.29 -0.12
C THR A 56 -8.98 0.02 0.73
N ALA A 57 -7.83 -0.39 1.29
CA ALA A 57 -7.73 -1.52 2.20
C ALA A 57 -8.52 -1.29 3.49
N ASN A 58 -8.42 -0.09 4.08
CA ASN A 58 -9.16 0.30 5.29
C ASN A 58 -10.67 0.30 5.06
N LEU A 59 -11.11 0.77 3.88
CA LEU A 59 -12.52 0.79 3.51
C LEU A 59 -13.08 -0.62 3.30
N ALA A 60 -12.34 -1.49 2.62
CA ALA A 60 -12.68 -2.89 2.43
C ALA A 60 -12.54 -3.73 3.71
N GLY A 61 -11.71 -3.29 4.66
CA GLY A 61 -11.42 -4.00 5.91
C GLY A 61 -10.49 -5.20 5.73
N VAL A 62 -9.67 -5.19 4.67
CA VAL A 62 -8.79 -6.32 4.30
C VAL A 62 -7.38 -6.11 4.87
N PRO A 63 -6.64 -7.17 5.23
CA PRO A 63 -5.28 -7.04 5.71
C PRO A 63 -4.34 -6.55 4.60
N GLY A 64 -3.35 -5.75 4.97
CA GLY A 64 -2.31 -5.24 4.10
C GLY A 64 -0.95 -5.16 4.77
N ILE A 65 0.13 -5.33 4.01
CA ILE A 65 1.51 -5.16 4.48
C ILE A 65 2.29 -4.29 3.49
N ALA A 66 3.04 -3.32 4.01
CA ALA A 66 3.96 -2.50 3.21
C ALA A 66 5.40 -3.02 3.34
N LEU A 67 6.11 -3.07 2.21
CA LEU A 67 7.45 -3.62 2.07
C LEU A 67 8.32 -2.66 1.26
N PRO A 68 9.61 -2.53 1.58
CA PRO A 68 10.53 -1.73 0.78
C PRO A 68 10.74 -2.40 -0.58
N ALA A 69 10.57 -1.63 -1.66
CA ALA A 69 10.59 -2.14 -3.04
C ALA A 69 11.74 -1.57 -3.90
N GLY A 70 12.66 -0.82 -3.29
CA GLY A 70 13.80 -0.22 -3.97
C GLY A 70 14.01 1.24 -3.59
N PHE A 71 14.75 1.94 -4.45
CA PHE A 71 15.06 3.36 -4.31
C PHE A 71 14.89 4.07 -5.64
N ALA A 72 14.39 5.29 -5.61
CA ALA A 72 14.40 6.22 -6.74
C ALA A 72 14.99 7.56 -6.27
N ASN A 73 15.98 8.07 -7.01
CA ASN A 73 16.69 9.32 -6.66
C ASN A 73 17.25 9.32 -5.22
N GLY A 74 17.71 8.16 -4.73
CA GLY A 74 18.22 8.00 -3.36
C GLY A 74 17.16 7.91 -2.26
N LEU A 75 15.87 7.96 -2.61
CA LEU A 75 14.74 7.87 -1.67
C LEU A 75 14.09 6.49 -1.73
N PRO A 76 13.65 5.93 -0.59
CA PRO A 76 13.05 4.61 -0.54
C PRO A 76 11.68 4.58 -1.21
N LEU A 77 11.40 3.49 -1.91
CA LEU A 77 10.10 3.16 -2.49
C LEU A 77 9.44 2.04 -1.69
N GLY A 78 8.11 2.10 -1.57
CA GLY A 78 7.32 1.07 -0.89
C GLY A 78 6.31 0.42 -1.83
N MET A 79 6.16 -0.90 -1.71
CA MET A 79 5.04 -1.64 -2.27
C MET A 79 4.17 -2.19 -1.15
N GLN A 80 2.88 -2.37 -1.42
CA GLN A 80 1.90 -2.93 -0.51
C GLN A 80 1.31 -4.21 -1.11
N LEU A 81 1.18 -5.23 -0.28
CA LEU A 81 0.44 -6.45 -0.57
C LEU A 81 -0.86 -6.44 0.23
N LEU A 82 -1.99 -6.72 -0.42
CA LEU A 82 -3.33 -6.79 0.15
C LEU A 82 -3.86 -8.21 -0.01
N GLY A 83 -4.32 -8.80 1.10
CA GLY A 83 -4.83 -10.17 1.11
C GLY A 83 -6.32 -10.23 1.46
N PRO A 84 -6.99 -11.39 1.25
CA PRO A 84 -8.35 -11.60 1.73
C PRO A 84 -8.41 -11.58 3.26
N TYR A 85 -9.61 -11.54 3.84
CA TYR A 85 -9.79 -11.54 5.29
C TYR A 85 -9.03 -12.69 5.97
N PHE A 86 -8.33 -12.39 7.07
CA PHE A 86 -7.58 -13.36 7.89
C PHE A 86 -6.40 -14.05 7.18
N SER A 87 -5.80 -13.39 6.19
CA SER A 87 -4.68 -13.93 5.40
C SER A 87 -3.30 -13.36 5.77
N GLU A 88 -3.15 -12.78 6.96
CA GLU A 88 -1.91 -12.14 7.43
C GLU A 88 -0.72 -13.12 7.38
N ALA A 89 -0.93 -14.39 7.72
CA ALA A 89 0.11 -15.43 7.64
C ALA A 89 0.65 -15.60 6.20
N ARG A 90 -0.22 -15.53 5.19
CA ARG A 90 0.17 -15.59 3.78
C ARG A 90 0.94 -14.33 3.38
N LEU A 91 0.45 -13.14 3.77
CA LEU A 91 1.12 -11.88 3.49
C LEU A 91 2.52 -11.84 4.10
N LEU A 92 2.67 -12.27 5.35
CA LEU A 92 3.96 -12.37 6.04
C LEU A 92 4.88 -13.39 5.40
N ASN A 93 4.36 -14.52 4.93
CA ASN A 93 5.18 -15.50 4.19
C ASN A 93 5.71 -14.92 2.88
N ILE A 94 4.87 -14.25 2.08
CA ILE A 94 5.29 -13.59 0.84
C ILE A 94 6.33 -12.51 1.14
N ALA A 95 6.09 -11.68 2.15
CA ALA A 95 7.03 -10.66 2.60
C ALA A 95 8.39 -11.26 2.99
N HIS A 96 8.38 -12.36 3.74
CA HIS A 96 9.59 -13.05 4.16
C HIS A 96 10.35 -13.62 2.96
N GLN A 97 9.68 -14.30 2.04
CA GLN A 97 10.31 -14.82 0.82
C GLN A 97 10.90 -13.68 -0.04
N TYR A 98 10.19 -12.56 -0.16
CA TYR A 98 10.69 -11.38 -0.86
C TYR A 98 11.96 -10.80 -0.20
N GLN A 99 12.04 -10.80 1.12
CA GLN A 99 13.24 -10.41 1.87
C GLN A 99 14.40 -11.41 1.74
N GLN A 100 14.16 -12.67 1.41
CA GLN A 100 15.25 -13.63 1.16
C GLN A 100 15.94 -13.40 -0.18
N VAL A 101 15.23 -12.84 -1.16
CA VAL A 101 15.74 -12.60 -2.52
C VAL A 101 16.08 -11.12 -2.78
N THR A 102 15.85 -10.25 -1.80
CA THR A 102 16.18 -8.83 -1.86
C THR A 102 16.75 -8.33 -0.54
N ASP A 103 17.61 -7.32 -0.59
CA ASP A 103 18.24 -6.70 0.59
C ASP A 103 17.69 -5.29 0.88
N TRP A 104 16.60 -4.87 0.24
CA TRP A 104 16.03 -3.52 0.41
C TRP A 104 15.72 -3.19 1.88
N HIS A 105 15.29 -4.20 2.64
CA HIS A 105 14.99 -4.08 4.06
C HIS A 105 16.21 -3.86 4.96
N GLN A 106 17.43 -4.01 4.42
CA GLN A 106 18.71 -3.80 5.11
C GLN A 106 19.39 -2.50 4.70
N ARG A 107 18.85 -1.79 3.70
CA ARG A 107 19.43 -0.56 3.16
C ARG A 107 18.79 0.67 3.79
N ALA A 108 19.61 1.64 4.13
CA ALA A 108 19.18 2.97 4.56
C ALA A 108 19.58 4.03 3.52
N PRO A 109 18.79 5.11 3.37
CA PRO A 109 19.21 6.27 2.58
C PRO A 109 20.49 6.90 3.12
N ALA A 110 21.27 7.55 2.27
CA ALA A 110 22.44 8.30 2.71
C ALA A 110 22.03 9.45 3.66
N GLY A 111 22.63 9.52 4.85
CA GLY A 111 22.34 10.55 5.84
C GLY A 111 21.41 10.13 6.99
N TYR A 112 21.09 8.83 7.10
CA TYR A 112 20.52 8.22 8.31
C TYR A 112 21.62 7.62 9.19
#